data_AF-A0A942HLL4-F1
#
_entry.id   AF-A0A942HLL4-F1
#
_cell.length_a   1.000
_cell.length_b   1.000
_cell.length_c   1.000
_cell.angle_alpha   90.00
_cell.angle_beta   90.00
_cell.angle_gamma   90.00
#
_symmetry.space_group_name_H-M   'P 1'
#
loop_
_entity.id
_entity.type
_entity.pdbx_description
1 polymer ?
#
loop_
_entity_poly.entity_id
_entity_poly.type
_entity_poly.pdbx_seq_one_letter_code
_entity_poly.pdbx_strand_id
1 'polypeptide(L)'
;MDVSTLWRSALLQLGTVAVFFVALALALPKEFFVDWGWAVGPLTWLLCAGITARVLSLPLNPTLLGALLAGLPSLLAVVVGAHEAGMIVAVVLFALWCGRLAQHSGLPSAPSGRIE
;
A
#
# COMPACT_ATOMS: atom_id res chain seq x y z
N MET A 1 0.65 18.27 1.19
CA MET A 1 0.37 16.86 1.50
C MET A 1 0.35 16.69 3.00
N ASP A 2 -0.47 15.77 3.53
CA ASP A 2 -0.40 15.38 4.94
C ASP A 2 0.72 14.36 5.14
N VAL A 3 1.80 14.79 5.80
CA VAL A 3 3.01 13.99 6.06
C VAL A 3 2.75 12.88 7.07
N SER A 4 1.85 13.09 8.03
CA SER A 4 1.46 12.08 9.00
C SER A 4 0.72 10.94 8.32
N THR A 5 -0.28 11.28 7.49
CA THR A 5 -1.02 10.28 6.70
C THR A 5 -0.10 9.55 5.72
N LEU A 6 0.85 10.23 5.09
CA LEU A 6 1.86 9.60 4.22
C LEU A 6 2.62 8.50 4.95
N TRP A 7 3.22 8.81 6.11
CA TRP A 7 3.99 7.81 6.86
C TRP A 7 3.11 6.68 7.42
N ARG A 8 1.94 7.02 7.95
CA ARG A 8 1.01 6.02 8.49
C ARG A 8 0.51 5.07 7.41
N SER A 9 0.19 5.58 6.21
CA SER A 9 -0.24 4.76 5.08
C SER A 9 0.88 3.86 4.56
N ALA A 10 2.12 4.37 4.47
CA ALA A 10 3.28 3.57 4.09
C ALA A 10 3.50 2.41 5.08
N LEU A 11 3.51 2.70 6.39
CA LEU A 11 3.74 1.69 7.43
C LEU A 11 2.61 0.67 7.52
N LEU A 12 1.35 1.11 7.41
CA LEU A 12 0.20 0.21 7.41
C LEU A 12 0.21 -0.69 6.18
N GLN A 13 0.48 -0.14 4.99
CA GLN A 13 0.53 -0.93 3.76
C GLN A 13 1.66 -1.97 3.83
N LEU A 14 2.87 -1.57 4.22
CA LEU A 14 3.99 -2.49 4.37
C LEU A 14 3.72 -3.56 5.43
N GLY A 15 3.23 -3.14 6.60
CA GLY A 15 2.94 -4.06 7.71
C GLY A 15 1.87 -5.08 7.35
N THR A 16 0.78 -4.64 6.72
CA THR A 16 -0.29 -5.55 6.29
C THR A 16 0.17 -6.49 5.17
N VAL A 17 0.91 -6.01 4.17
CA VAL A 17 1.48 -6.86 3.12
C VAL A 17 2.43 -7.91 3.72
N ALA A 18 3.29 -7.52 4.66
CA ALA A 18 4.21 -8.44 5.33
C ALA A 18 3.45 -9.54 6.11
N VAL A 19 2.40 -9.15 6.85
CA VAL A 19 1.55 -10.11 7.59
C VAL A 19 0.86 -11.09 6.64
N PHE A 20 0.26 -10.61 5.55
CA PHE A 20 -0.36 -11.47 4.55
C PHE A 20 0.67 -12.39 3.87
N PHE A 21 1.84 -11.86 3.54
CA PHE A 21 2.92 -12.64 2.93
C PHE A 21 3.33 -13.81 3.83
N VAL A 22 3.60 -13.55 5.11
CA VAL A 22 3.95 -14.60 6.09
C VAL A 22 2.80 -15.59 6.26
N ALA A 23 1.56 -15.10 6.42
CA ALA A 23 0.40 -15.97 6.60
C ALA A 23 0.19 -16.91 5.39
N LEU A 24 0.29 -16.38 4.16
CA LEU A 24 0.15 -17.17 2.94
C LEU A 24 1.32 -18.14 2.77
N ALA A 25 2.55 -17.72 3.03
CA ALA A 25 3.73 -18.57 2.92
C ALA A 25 3.70 -19.75 3.91
N LEU A 26 3.06 -19.58 5.07
CA LEU A 26 2.85 -20.66 6.03
C LEU A 26 1.65 -21.55 5.66
N ALA A 27 0.63 -21.00 5.00
CA ALA A 27 -0.62 -21.70 4.70
C ALA A 27 -0.61 -22.46 3.37
N LEU A 28 0.21 -22.05 2.39
CA LEU A 28 0.14 -22.52 1.01
C LEU A 28 1.49 -23.05 0.50
N PRO A 29 1.47 -24.09 -0.36
CA PRO A 29 2.69 -24.64 -0.94
C PRO A 29 3.31 -23.70 -1.97
N LYS A 30 4.61 -23.85 -2.24
CA LYS A 30 5.35 -22.98 -3.17
C LYS A 30 4.74 -22.98 -4.57
N GLU A 31 4.26 -24.12 -5.02
CA GLU A 31 3.66 -24.36 -6.33
C GLU A 31 2.42 -23.48 -6.54
N PHE A 32 1.64 -23.23 -5.49
CA PHE A 32 0.50 -22.33 -5.55
C PHE A 32 0.91 -20.92 -5.99
N PHE A 33 2.04 -20.42 -5.50
CA PHE A 33 2.54 -19.10 -5.87
C PHE A 33 3.11 -19.05 -7.29
N VAL A 34 3.56 -20.18 -7.84
CA VAL A 34 3.99 -20.26 -9.25
C VAL A 34 2.78 -20.09 -10.16
N ASP A 35 1.66 -20.74 -9.83
CA ASP A 35 0.46 -20.73 -10.66
C ASP A 35 -0.41 -19.48 -10.45
N TRP A 36 -0.51 -19.00 -9.20
CA TRP A 36 -1.45 -17.95 -8.81
C TRP A 36 -0.80 -16.67 -8.30
N GLY A 37 0.54 -16.63 -8.14
CA GLY A 37 1.25 -15.47 -7.59
C GLY A 37 0.97 -14.16 -8.35
N TRP A 38 0.78 -14.26 -9.67
CA TRP A 38 0.45 -13.11 -10.53
C TRP A 38 -0.88 -12.44 -10.16
N ALA A 39 -1.84 -13.18 -9.60
CA ALA A 39 -3.13 -12.67 -9.15
C ALA A 39 -3.14 -12.40 -7.64
N VAL A 40 -2.53 -13.30 -6.85
CA VAL A 40 -2.46 -13.22 -5.39
C VAL A 40 -1.74 -11.96 -4.94
N GLY A 41 -0.66 -11.55 -5.61
CA GLY A 41 0.08 -10.33 -5.32
C GLY A 41 -0.81 -9.07 -5.43
N PRO A 42 -1.36 -8.76 -6.62
CA PRO A 42 -2.26 -7.62 -6.82
C PRO A 42 -3.50 -7.64 -5.91
N LEU A 43 -4.11 -8.81 -5.69
CA LEU A 43 -5.26 -8.94 -4.78
C LEU A 43 -4.86 -8.61 -3.34
N THR A 44 -3.75 -9.16 -2.85
CA THR A 44 -3.24 -8.88 -1.50
C THR A 44 -2.90 -7.40 -1.35
N TRP A 45 -2.27 -6.81 -2.35
CA TRP A 45 -1.96 -5.38 -2.37
C TRP A 45 -3.22 -4.50 -2.24
N LEU A 46 -4.26 -4.80 -3.01
CA LEU A 46 -5.54 -4.07 -2.97
C LEU A 46 -6.29 -4.30 -1.65
N LEU A 47 -6.25 -5.51 -1.10
CA LEU A 47 -6.82 -5.81 0.23
C LEU A 47 -6.12 -4.99 1.31
N CYS A 48 -4.78 -4.94 1.30
CA CYS A 48 -3.99 -4.13 2.21
C CYS A 48 -4.30 -2.63 2.06
N ALA A 49 -4.48 -2.14 0.83
CA ALA A 49 -4.88 -0.76 0.57
C ALA A 49 -6.28 -0.46 1.10
N GLY A 50 -7.20 -1.42 0.99
CA GLY A 50 -8.52 -1.37 1.60
C GLY A 50 -8.44 -1.28 3.13
N ILE A 51 -7.60 -2.08 3.77
CA ILE A 51 -7.35 -2.02 5.22
C ILE A 51 -6.79 -0.64 5.59
N THR A 52 -5.77 -0.16 4.88
CA THR A 52 -5.18 1.17 5.09
C THR A 52 -6.24 2.27 4.99
N ALA A 53 -7.12 2.21 3.98
CA ALA A 53 -8.21 3.18 3.82
C ALA A 53 -9.14 3.19 5.03
N ARG A 54 -9.50 2.02 5.57
CA ARG A 54 -10.39 1.92 6.74
C ARG A 54 -9.71 2.40 8.02
N VAL A 55 -8.46 1.99 8.25
CA VAL A 55 -7.71 2.36 9.46
C VAL A 55 -7.44 3.88 9.50
N LEU A 56 -7.16 4.49 8.34
CA LEU A 56 -6.91 5.93 8.24
C LEU A 56 -8.14 6.76 7.90
N SER A 57 -9.33 6.15 7.83
CA SER A 57 -10.59 6.82 7.46
C SER A 57 -10.50 7.58 6.12
N LEU A 58 -9.77 7.04 5.15
CA LEU A 58 -9.67 7.57 3.80
C LEU A 58 -10.83 7.07 2.92
N PRO A 59 -11.25 7.84 1.90
CA PRO A 59 -12.26 7.36 0.97
C PRO A 59 -11.76 6.13 0.20
N LEU A 60 -12.52 5.04 0.27
CA LEU A 60 -12.10 3.71 -0.20
C LEU A 60 -11.77 3.69 -1.69
N ASN A 61 -12.72 4.10 -2.54
CA ASN A 61 -12.58 4.03 -3.99
C ASN A 61 -11.35 4.79 -4.51
N PRO A 62 -11.11 6.06 -4.14
CA PRO A 62 -9.90 6.76 -4.57
C PRO A 62 -8.63 6.18 -3.94
N THR A 63 -8.69 5.58 -2.75
CA THR A 63 -7.53 4.89 -2.17
C THR A 63 -7.16 3.64 -2.96
N LEU A 64 -8.14 2.81 -3.33
CA LEU A 64 -7.93 1.62 -4.16
C LEU A 64 -7.43 1.99 -5.57
N LEU A 65 -7.95 3.08 -6.16
CA LEU A 65 -7.44 3.61 -7.42
C LEU A 65 -5.97 4.03 -7.31
N GLY A 66 -5.61 4.74 -6.23
CA GLY A 66 -4.23 5.10 -5.94
C GLY A 66 -3.32 3.87 -5.80
N ALA A 67 -3.79 2.83 -5.12
CA ALA A 67 -3.07 1.56 -4.99
C ALA A 67 -2.87 0.86 -6.34
N LEU A 68 -3.91 0.84 -7.19
CA LEU A 68 -3.83 0.28 -8.54
C LEU A 68 -2.79 1.01 -9.39
N LEU A 69 -2.85 2.34 -9.41
CA LEU A 69 -1.92 3.18 -10.18
C LEU A 69 -0.49 3.09 -9.65
N ALA A 70 -0.32 3.05 -8.33
CA ALA A 70 1.00 2.88 -7.70
C ALA A 70 1.60 1.50 -7.96
N GLY A 71 0.77 0.47 -8.21
CA GLY A 71 1.21 -0.88 -8.56
C GLY A 71 1.72 -1.01 -10.00
N LEU A 72 1.28 -0.15 -10.94
CA LEU A 72 1.66 -0.25 -12.36
C LEU A 72 3.18 -0.16 -12.59
N PRO A 73 3.92 0.80 -12.01
CA PRO A 73 5.39 0.82 -12.13
C PRO A 73 6.06 -0.42 -11.54
N SER A 74 5.51 -0.97 -10.45
CA SER A 74 6.04 -2.20 -9.85
C SER A 74 5.90 -3.41 -10.77
N LEU A 75 4.86 -3.49 -11.60
CA LEU A 75 4.72 -4.56 -12.59
C LEU A 75 5.86 -4.53 -13.61
N LEU A 76 6.29 -3.34 -14.04
CA LEU A 76 7.44 -3.19 -14.93
C LEU A 76 8.74 -3.62 -14.25
N ALA A 77 8.90 -3.29 -12.96
CA ALA A 77 10.07 -3.68 -12.18
C ALA A 77 10.19 -5.20 -12.04
N VAL A 78 9.07 -5.93 -11.95
CA VAL A 78 9.06 -7.41 -11.94
C VAL A 78 9.58 -7.97 -13.26
N VAL A 79 9.22 -7.38 -14.41
CA VAL A 79 9.67 -7.85 -15.73
C VAL A 79 11.19 -7.76 -15.89
N VAL A 80 11.83 -6.75 -15.29
CA VAL A 80 13.29 -6.56 -15.35
C VAL A 80 14.05 -7.18 -14.17
N GLY A 81 13.38 -7.97 -13.33
CA GLY A 81 13.98 -8.64 -12.17
C GLY A 81 14.21 -7.75 -10.94
N ALA A 82 13.84 -6.46 -11.00
CA ALA A 82 13.99 -5.47 -9.94
C ALA A 82 12.79 -5.44 -8.97
N HIS A 83 12.26 -6.62 -8.61
CA HIS A 83 11.02 -6.75 -7.83
C HIS A 83 11.06 -6.00 -6.48
N GLU A 84 12.21 -6.01 -5.80
CA GLU A 84 12.44 -5.27 -4.55
C GLU A 84 12.27 -3.75 -4.74
N ALA A 85 12.87 -3.20 -5.81
CA ALA A 85 12.74 -1.79 -6.14
C ALA A 85 11.31 -1.42 -6.53
N GLY A 86 10.61 -2.31 -7.25
CA GLY A 86 9.21 -2.15 -7.61
C GLY A 86 8.30 -1.98 -6.39
N MET A 87 8.49 -2.81 -5.36
CA MET A 87 7.74 -2.73 -4.11
C MET A 87 7.94 -1.38 -3.42
N ILE A 88 9.20 -0.94 -3.27
CA ILE A 88 9.52 0.34 -2.62
C ILE A 88 8.87 1.50 -3.38
N VAL A 89 8.97 1.50 -4.71
CA VAL A 89 8.35 2.52 -5.57
C VAL A 89 6.83 2.53 -5.41
N ALA A 90 6.18 1.36 -5.42
CA ALA A 90 4.73 1.26 -5.24
C ALA A 90 4.29 1.80 -3.87
N VAL A 91 5.02 1.47 -2.80
CA VAL A 91 4.71 1.96 -1.45
C VAL A 91 4.87 3.48 -1.37
N VAL A 92 5.94 4.04 -1.93
CA VAL A 92 6.17 5.49 -1.95
C VAL A 92 5.05 6.20 -2.73
N LEU A 93 4.72 5.72 -3.93
CA LEU A 93 3.67 6.31 -4.76
C LEU A 93 2.28 6.22 -4.08
N PHE A 94 1.98 5.08 -3.46
CA PHE A 94 0.74 4.90 -2.71
C PHE A 94 0.65 5.82 -1.49
N ALA A 95 1.75 5.97 -0.74
CA ALA A 95 1.82 6.86 0.41
C ALA A 95 1.66 8.34 0.01
N LEU A 96 2.31 8.76 -1.08
CA LEU A 96 2.14 10.09 -1.66
C LEU A 96 0.69 10.35 -2.08
N TRP A 97 0.05 9.36 -2.70
CA TRP A 97 -1.37 9.43 -3.06
C TRP A 97 -2.26 9.61 -1.82
N CYS A 98 -2.07 8.80 -0.79
CA CYS A 98 -2.84 8.87 0.46
C CYS A 98 -2.64 10.21 1.18
N GLY A 99 -1.40 10.70 1.27
CA GLY A 99 -1.10 12.00 1.87
C GLY A 99 -1.71 13.18 1.09
N ARG A 100 -1.84 13.07 -0.23
CA ARG A 100 -2.57 14.04 -1.06
C ARG A 100 -4.08 13.93 -0.86
N LEU A 101 -4.62 12.71 -0.77
CA LEU A 101 -6.04 12.45 -0.59
C LEU A 101 -6.56 12.97 0.74
N ALA A 102 -5.83 12.75 1.84
CA ALA A 102 -6.17 13.28 3.16
C ALA A 102 -6.20 14.81 3.18
N GLN A 103 -5.25 15.46 2.50
CA GLN A 103 -5.20 16.92 2.42
C GLN A 103 -6.43 17.50 1.71
N HIS A 104 -6.93 16.86 0.65
CA HIS A 104 -8.14 17.31 -0.04
C HIS A 104 -9.44 16.92 0.67
N SER A 105 -9.42 15.89 1.51
CA SER A 105 -10.60 15.39 2.22
C SER A 105 -10.93 16.19 3.49
N GLY A 106 -10.11 17.19 3.85
CA GLY A 106 -10.33 18.02 5.05
C GLY A 106 -10.23 17.23 6.37
N LEU A 107 -9.60 16.06 6.35
CA LEU A 107 -9.40 15.27 7.57
C LEU A 107 -8.47 16.06 8.51
N PRO A 108 -8.79 16.17 9.82
CA PRO A 108 -7.97 16.93 10.75
C PRO A 108 -6.53 16.40 10.74
N SER A 109 -5.57 17.24 10.35
CA SER A 109 -4.15 16.95 10.57
C SER A 109 -3.94 16.75 12.07
N ALA A 110 -3.28 15.65 12.45
CA ALA A 110 -2.93 15.38 13.84
C ALA A 110 -2.29 16.64 14.47
N PRO A 111 -2.58 16.95 15.76
CA PRO A 111 -2.09 18.17 16.38
C PRO A 111 -0.57 18.21 16.27
N SER A 112 -0.09 19.22 15.55
CA SER A 112 1.32 19.57 15.49
C SER A 112 1.73 19.94 16.90
N GLY A 113 2.48 19.07 17.56
CA GLY A 113 3.12 19.34 18.84
C GLY A 113 4.18 20.42 18.67
N ARG A 114 3.75 21.67 18.46
CA ARG A 114 4.58 22.85 18.63
C ARG A 114 4.43 23.25 20.10
N ILE A 115 5.38 22.79 20.89
CA ILE A 115 5.60 23.28 22.25
C ILE A 115 6.35 24.60 22.05
N GLU A 116 5.66 25.72 22.26
CA GLU A 116 6.29 27.02 22.49
C GLU A 116 6.74 27.14 23.96
#